data_AF-U7Q048-F1
#
_entry.id   AF-U7Q048-F1
#
_cell.length_a   1.000
_cell.length_b   1.000
_cell.length_c   1.000
_cell.angle_alpha   90.00
_cell.angle_beta   90.00
_cell.angle_gamma   90.00
#
_symmetry.space_group_name_H-M   'P 1'
#
loop_
_entity.id
_entity.type
_entity.pdbx_description
1 polymer ?
#
loop_
_entity_poly.entity_id
_entity_poly.type
_entity_poly.pdbx_seq_one_letter_code
_entity_poly.pdbx_strand_id
1 'polypeptide(L)'
;MLTSSSVHAITTRLNPLKHLKGAAAGGATGASGSPNVGGTSGANGKPPPGTVMTPAGLAPSRPDPPSGLEVLETENFRMQCFNTLTGTKFLLFTDTAQANVDTTMRRVYDMYSDYVMKNPFYQLEMPIRCDMFDRKLNSYIREINNR
;
A
#
# COMPACT_ATOMS: atom_id res chain seq x y z
N MET A 1 -36.84 25.47 -5.53
CA MET A 1 -35.78 25.72 -4.53
C MET A 1 -35.19 24.38 -4.16
N LEU A 2 -34.03 24.00 -4.70
CA LEU A 2 -33.23 22.91 -4.16
C LEU A 2 -31.98 23.53 -3.55
N THR A 3 -31.88 23.33 -2.25
CA THR A 3 -30.89 23.84 -1.31
C THR A 3 -29.52 23.24 -1.58
N SER A 4 -28.47 24.01 -1.31
CA SER A 4 -27.07 23.62 -1.47
C SER A 4 -26.68 22.51 -0.50
N SER A 5 -26.84 21.24 -0.89
CA SER A 5 -26.35 20.11 -0.10
C SER A 5 -24.82 20.02 -0.21
N SER A 6 -24.17 20.29 0.91
CA SER A 6 -22.73 20.25 1.17
C SER A 6 -22.08 18.92 0.78
N VAL A 7 -21.09 18.97 -0.12
CA VAL A 7 -20.18 17.85 -0.38
C VAL A 7 -19.17 17.78 0.78
N HIS A 8 -19.18 16.69 1.56
CA HIS A 8 -18.16 16.45 2.58
C HIS A 8 -17.09 15.52 2.00
N ALA A 9 -15.97 16.09 1.59
CA ALA A 9 -14.76 15.31 1.30
C ALA A 9 -13.98 15.14 2.60
N ILE A 10 -13.94 13.91 3.13
CA ILE A 10 -13.05 13.59 4.25
C ILE A 10 -11.70 13.25 3.64
N THR A 11 -10.90 14.28 3.37
CA THR A 11 -9.48 14.08 3.05
C THR A 11 -8.70 13.91 4.35
N THR A 12 -8.52 12.67 4.75
CA THR A 12 -7.48 12.31 5.69
C THR A 12 -6.12 12.52 5.00
N ARG A 13 -5.58 13.75 5.12
CA ARG A 13 -4.16 14.12 4.91
C ARG A 13 -3.69 14.49 3.49
N LEU A 14 -4.39 15.36 2.76
CA LEU A 14 -3.76 16.07 1.62
C LEU A 14 -2.71 17.07 2.13
N ASN A 15 -1.46 16.61 2.27
CA ASN A 15 -0.27 17.46 2.43
C ASN A 15 0.51 17.50 1.11
N PRO A 16 0.35 18.54 0.28
CA PRO A 16 1.15 18.69 -0.92
C PRO A 16 2.56 19.18 -0.55
N LEU A 17 3.60 18.52 -1.08
CA LEU A 17 5.01 18.97 -1.16
C LEU A 17 5.93 18.72 0.06
N LYS A 18 6.64 17.58 0.08
CA LYS A 18 7.85 17.36 0.90
C LYS A 18 8.89 16.47 0.21
N HIS A 19 9.47 16.86 -0.94
CA HIS A 19 10.83 16.42 -1.36
C HIS A 19 11.35 17.20 -2.59
N LEU A 20 11.73 18.47 -2.37
CA LEU A 20 12.85 19.09 -3.07
C LEU A 20 13.79 19.54 -1.95
N LYS A 21 15.02 18.98 -1.84
CA LYS A 21 16.28 19.64 -1.40
C LYS A 21 17.36 18.67 -0.85
N GLY A 22 18.51 18.64 -1.55
CA GLY A 22 19.85 18.26 -1.08
C GLY A 22 20.26 16.80 -1.30
N ALA A 23 21.51 16.39 -1.55
CA ALA A 23 22.80 16.98 -1.93
C ALA A 23 23.78 15.79 -2.11
N ALA A 24 24.89 15.99 -2.84
CA ALA A 24 25.79 14.99 -3.41
C ALA A 24 26.95 14.46 -2.51
N ALA A 25 27.55 13.33 -2.94
CA ALA A 25 28.93 12.80 -2.73
C ALA A 25 29.38 12.34 -1.31
N GLY A 26 30.23 11.32 -1.06
CA GLY A 26 31.07 10.39 -1.87
C GLY A 26 32.10 9.61 -0.97
N GLY A 27 32.87 8.65 -1.53
CA GLY A 27 34.09 8.00 -0.96
C GLY A 27 33.99 6.48 -0.73
N ALA A 28 35.00 5.57 -0.84
CA ALA A 28 36.47 5.60 -1.03
C ALA A 28 36.99 4.13 -1.27
N THR A 29 38.30 3.88 -1.53
CA THR A 29 39.22 2.94 -0.79
C THR A 29 40.50 2.46 -1.53
N GLY A 30 41.60 2.26 -0.76
CA GLY A 30 42.82 1.54 -1.15
C GLY A 30 43.84 1.26 0.00
N ALA A 31 43.97 -0.03 0.36
CA ALA A 31 45.14 -0.88 0.76
C ALA A 31 45.98 -0.78 2.08
N SER A 32 46.00 -1.93 2.80
CA SER A 32 47.16 -2.75 3.34
C SER A 32 47.74 -2.58 4.78
N GLY A 33 47.92 -3.72 5.50
CA GLY A 33 49.04 -3.95 6.46
C GLY A 33 48.83 -4.63 7.85
N SER A 34 48.84 -5.98 7.91
CA SER A 34 49.32 -6.98 8.92
C SER A 34 49.02 -7.00 10.47
N PRO A 35 49.03 -8.20 11.14
CA PRO A 35 48.52 -8.48 12.51
C PRO A 35 49.56 -9.01 13.55
N ASN A 36 49.20 -9.11 14.85
CA ASN A 36 49.94 -9.86 15.90
C ASN A 36 49.03 -10.49 16.99
N VAL A 37 49.56 -11.53 17.65
CA VAL A 37 48.96 -12.69 18.36
C VAL A 37 48.99 -12.57 19.91
N GLY A 38 48.11 -13.30 20.62
CA GLY A 38 48.21 -13.70 22.05
C GLY A 38 47.09 -13.13 22.95
N GLY A 39 46.44 -13.78 23.92
CA GLY A 39 46.54 -15.09 24.57
C GLY A 39 45.47 -15.21 25.70
N THR A 40 44.89 -16.40 25.84
CA THR A 40 44.30 -17.13 27.00
C THR A 40 43.57 -16.48 28.21
N SER A 41 42.41 -17.12 28.54
CA SER A 41 41.90 -17.58 29.85
C SER A 41 41.08 -16.66 30.79
N GLY A 42 39.91 -17.14 31.26
CA GLY A 42 39.20 -16.56 32.42
C GLY A 42 37.69 -16.82 32.56
N ALA A 43 37.33 -18.02 33.05
CA ALA A 43 36.20 -18.40 33.92
C ALA A 43 34.77 -17.75 33.89
N ASN A 44 33.78 -18.66 33.76
CA ASN A 44 32.50 -18.79 34.48
C ASN A 44 31.34 -17.76 34.36
N GLY A 45 30.23 -18.24 33.78
CA GLY A 45 28.87 -17.76 34.03
C GLY A 45 27.84 -18.50 33.15
N LYS A 46 27.18 -19.54 33.68
CA LYS A 46 26.15 -20.32 32.98
C LYS A 46 24.83 -19.51 32.89
N PRO A 47 24.30 -19.17 31.70
CA PRO A 47 22.96 -18.60 31.59
C PRO A 47 21.87 -19.70 31.64
N PRO A 48 20.68 -19.41 32.20
CA PRO A 48 19.55 -20.33 32.26
C PRO A 48 18.94 -20.59 30.86
N PRO A 49 18.49 -21.82 30.56
CA PRO A 49 17.79 -22.13 29.32
C PRO A 49 16.35 -21.57 29.37
N GLY A 50 16.02 -20.60 28.51
CA GLY A 50 14.65 -20.06 28.41
C GLY A 50 14.52 -18.64 27.85
N THR A 51 15.61 -17.88 27.72
CA THR A 51 15.54 -16.53 27.13
C THR A 51 15.62 -16.59 25.61
N VAL A 52 14.47 -16.55 24.95
CA VAL A 52 14.39 -16.26 23.51
C VAL A 52 14.58 -14.75 23.34
N MET A 53 15.75 -14.35 22.85
CA MET A 53 16.01 -12.97 22.43
C MET A 53 15.34 -12.75 21.08
N THR A 54 14.26 -11.98 21.02
CA THR A 54 13.75 -11.44 19.75
C THR A 54 14.51 -10.16 19.42
N PRO A 55 15.24 -10.08 18.29
CA PRO A 55 15.95 -8.87 17.91
C PRO A 55 14.95 -7.86 17.36
N ALA A 56 14.42 -7.00 18.24
CA ALA A 56 13.78 -5.76 17.85
C ALA A 56 14.85 -4.80 17.30
N GLY A 57 15.21 -4.95 16.02
CA GLY A 57 16.27 -4.11 15.43
C GLY A 57 16.51 -4.16 13.92
N LEU A 58 15.72 -4.88 13.12
CA LEU A 58 16.05 -5.10 11.69
C LEU A 58 14.95 -4.85 10.65
N ALA A 59 13.79 -4.29 11.01
CA ALA A 59 12.82 -3.90 9.99
C ALA A 59 12.99 -2.41 9.65
N PRO A 60 13.47 -2.03 8.46
CA PRO A 60 13.30 -0.66 7.98
C PRO A 60 11.79 -0.38 7.98
N SER A 61 11.35 0.65 8.72
CA SER A 61 9.95 1.05 8.77
C SER A 61 9.46 1.26 7.34
N ARG A 62 8.56 0.39 6.86
CA ARG A 62 7.94 0.55 5.54
C ARG A 62 7.29 1.93 5.52
N PRO A 63 7.58 2.81 4.54
CA PRO A 63 6.91 4.09 4.43
C PRO A 63 5.40 3.88 4.43
N ASP A 64 4.69 4.67 5.23
CA ASP A 64 3.23 4.69 5.17
C ASP A 64 2.80 4.97 3.72
N PRO A 65 1.78 4.28 3.20
CA PRO A 65 1.28 4.55 1.85
C PRO A 65 0.94 6.04 1.73
N PRO A 66 1.23 6.67 0.57
CA PRO A 66 0.92 8.07 0.37
C PRO A 66 -0.58 8.31 0.59
N SER A 67 -0.88 9.10 1.63
CA SER A 67 -2.24 9.45 2.03
C SER A 67 -2.84 10.43 1.01
N GLY A 68 -4.07 10.18 0.58
CA GLY A 68 -4.80 11.00 -0.39
C GLY A 68 -6.28 11.12 0.00
N LEU A 69 -7.13 11.48 -0.97
CA LEU A 69 -8.58 11.37 -0.79
C LEU A 69 -8.96 9.88 -0.67
N GLU A 70 -9.63 9.49 0.41
CA GLU A 70 -10.07 8.11 0.67
C GLU A 70 -11.58 7.97 0.58
N VAL A 71 -12.33 8.95 1.09
CA VAL A 71 -13.80 8.95 1.08
C VAL A 71 -14.32 10.32 0.69
N LEU A 72 -15.27 10.35 -0.24
CA LEU A 72 -16.10 11.51 -0.54
C LEU A 72 -17.55 11.11 -0.45
N GLU A 73 -18.31 11.81 0.38
CA GLU A 73 -19.73 11.52 0.60
C GLU A 73 -20.58 12.72 0.19
N THR A 74 -21.65 12.42 -0.51
CA THR A 74 -22.69 13.37 -0.92
C THR A 74 -24.04 12.82 -0.46
N GLU A 75 -25.09 13.62 -0.61
CA GLU A 75 -26.46 13.17 -0.31
C GLU A 75 -26.90 11.95 -1.13
N ASN A 76 -26.35 11.76 -2.35
CA ASN A 76 -26.84 10.75 -3.30
C ASN A 76 -25.91 9.55 -3.47
N PHE A 77 -24.63 9.72 -3.16
CA PHE A 77 -23.64 8.66 -3.35
C PHE A 77 -22.45 8.86 -2.42
N ARG A 78 -21.78 7.75 -2.15
CA ARG A 78 -20.47 7.69 -1.52
C ARG A 78 -19.44 7.19 -2.54
N MET A 79 -18.33 7.89 -2.64
CA MET A 79 -17.17 7.47 -3.42
C MET A 79 -16.06 7.02 -2.47
N GLN A 80 -15.67 5.76 -2.57
CA GLN A 80 -14.50 5.20 -1.91
C GLN A 80 -13.32 5.21 -2.89
N CYS A 81 -12.19 5.75 -2.45
CA CYS A 81 -10.95 5.79 -3.21
C CYS A 81 -9.89 4.94 -2.49
N PHE A 82 -9.37 3.94 -3.18
CA PHE A 82 -8.27 3.10 -2.72
C PHE A 82 -7.05 3.32 -3.61
N ASN A 83 -5.92 3.70 -3.02
CA ASN A 83 -4.66 3.91 -3.72
C ASN A 83 -3.70 2.76 -3.41
N THR A 84 -3.24 2.04 -4.43
CA THR A 84 -2.23 0.99 -4.26
C THR A 84 -0.83 1.59 -4.04
N LEU A 85 0.09 0.79 -3.51
CA LEU A 85 1.50 1.17 -3.38
C LEU A 85 2.19 1.44 -4.72
N THR A 86 1.64 0.90 -5.82
CA THR A 86 2.12 1.14 -7.20
C THR A 86 1.53 2.41 -7.83
N GLY A 87 0.67 3.14 -7.10
CA GLY A 87 0.06 4.40 -7.57
C GLY A 87 -1.25 4.25 -8.35
N THR A 88 -1.80 3.03 -8.46
CA THR A 88 -3.08 2.79 -9.13
C THR A 88 -4.24 3.15 -8.19
N LYS A 89 -5.19 3.95 -8.66
CA LYS A 89 -6.38 4.34 -7.90
C LYS A 89 -7.61 3.58 -8.34
N PHE A 90 -8.30 2.99 -7.38
CA PHE A 90 -9.61 2.37 -7.56
C PHE A 90 -10.66 3.27 -6.93
N LEU A 91 -11.62 3.71 -7.73
CA LEU A 91 -12.74 4.54 -7.29
C LEU A 91 -14.01 3.71 -7.39
N LEU A 92 -14.70 3.53 -6.27
CA LEU A 92 -15.95 2.80 -6.18
C LEU A 92 -17.06 3.76 -5.73
N PHE A 93 -18.06 3.92 -6.58
CA PHE A 93 -19.26 4.70 -6.26
C PHE A 93 -20.35 3.75 -5.80
N THR A 94 -20.98 4.09 -4.68
CA THR A 94 -22.07 3.33 -4.08
C THR A 94 -23.16 4.28 -3.59
N ASP A 95 -24.32 3.72 -3.25
CA ASP A 95 -25.25 4.42 -2.36
C ASP A 95 -24.53 4.73 -1.02
N THR A 96 -24.95 5.81 -0.38
CA THR A 96 -24.54 6.24 0.97
C THR A 96 -24.69 5.11 2.00
N ALA A 97 -25.75 4.28 1.88
CA ALA A 97 -26.05 3.19 2.80
C ALA A 97 -25.36 1.85 2.45
N GLN A 98 -24.56 1.79 1.37
CA GLN A 98 -23.96 0.53 0.93
C GLN A 98 -22.96 0.00 1.96
N ALA A 99 -23.21 -1.21 2.47
CA ALA A 99 -22.28 -1.90 3.37
C ALA A 99 -21.14 -2.60 2.60
N ASN A 100 -20.09 -2.97 3.33
CA ASN A 100 -18.97 -3.80 2.85
C ASN A 100 -18.12 -3.21 1.71
N VAL A 101 -18.13 -1.88 1.56
CA VAL A 101 -17.39 -1.17 0.49
C VAL A 101 -15.90 -1.53 0.47
N ASP A 102 -15.24 -1.61 1.63
CA ASP A 102 -13.82 -1.99 1.72
C ASP A 102 -13.54 -3.44 1.29
N THR A 103 -14.49 -4.36 1.54
CA THR A 103 -14.38 -5.75 1.11
C THR A 103 -14.56 -5.86 -0.40
N THR A 104 -15.54 -5.15 -0.94
CA THR A 104 -15.75 -5.03 -2.39
C THR A 104 -14.51 -4.48 -3.07
N MET A 105 -13.95 -3.38 -2.54
CA MET A 105 -12.76 -2.75 -3.08
C MET A 105 -11.55 -3.69 -3.09
N ARG A 106 -11.29 -4.38 -1.97
CA ARG A 106 -10.22 -5.39 -1.89
C ARG A 106 -10.39 -6.48 -2.95
N ARG A 107 -11.62 -6.96 -3.15
CA ARG A 107 -11.89 -8.01 -4.12
C ARG A 107 -11.70 -7.55 -5.57
N VAL A 108 -12.03 -6.29 -5.89
CA VAL A 108 -11.74 -5.68 -7.20
C VAL A 108 -10.23 -5.59 -7.42
N TYR A 109 -9.46 -5.20 -6.39
CA TYR A 109 -8.01 -5.15 -6.47
C TYR A 109 -7.37 -6.54 -6.68
N ASP A 110 -7.88 -7.59 -6.03
CA ASP A 110 -7.44 -8.96 -6.27
C ASP A 110 -7.66 -9.37 -7.73
N MET A 111 -8.85 -9.11 -8.28
CA MET A 111 -9.17 -9.40 -9.68
C MET A 111 -8.28 -8.64 -10.65
N TYR A 112 -7.98 -7.36 -10.38
CA TYR A 112 -7.03 -6.57 -11.17
C TYR A 112 -5.63 -7.19 -11.14
N SER A 113 -5.16 -7.56 -9.95
CA SER A 113 -3.84 -8.17 -9.75
C SER A 113 -3.71 -9.51 -10.47
N ASP A 114 -4.77 -10.32 -10.48
CA ASP A 114 -4.76 -11.65 -11.09
C ASP A 114 -4.93 -11.63 -12.61
N TYR A 115 -5.84 -10.81 -13.14
CA TYR A 115 -6.18 -10.86 -14.56
C TYR A 115 -5.42 -9.83 -15.40
N VAL A 116 -5.12 -8.65 -14.82
CA VAL A 116 -4.50 -7.54 -15.56
C VAL A 116 -2.99 -7.56 -15.34
N MET A 117 -2.52 -7.55 -14.09
CA MET A 117 -1.08 -7.45 -13.78
C MET A 117 -0.28 -8.70 -14.15
N LYS A 118 -0.93 -9.87 -14.26
CA LYS A 118 -0.28 -11.11 -14.73
C LYS A 118 -0.28 -11.27 -16.24
N ASN A 119 -0.96 -10.40 -17.00
CA ASN A 119 -0.97 -10.49 -18.45
C ASN A 119 0.32 -9.89 -19.03
N PRO A 120 1.21 -10.69 -19.66
CA PRO A 120 2.51 -10.21 -20.15
C PRO A 120 2.40 -9.20 -21.30
N PHE A 121 1.23 -9.10 -21.95
CA PHE A 121 0.97 -8.14 -23.02
C PHE A 121 0.29 -6.85 -22.52
N TYR A 122 0.00 -6.75 -21.22
CA TYR A 122 -0.55 -5.53 -20.65
C TYR A 122 0.56 -4.50 -20.43
N GLN A 123 0.33 -3.29 -20.93
CA GLN A 123 1.20 -2.14 -20.70
C GLN A 123 0.51 -1.22 -19.69
N LEU A 124 1.27 -0.73 -18.72
CA LEU A 124 0.79 0.33 -17.83
C LEU A 124 0.38 1.56 -18.68
N GLU A 125 -0.54 2.37 -18.15
CA GLU A 125 -1.12 3.54 -18.83
C GLU A 125 -2.04 3.25 -20.01
N MET A 126 -2.09 2.01 -20.51
CA MET A 126 -3.07 1.58 -21.51
C MET A 126 -4.40 1.18 -20.84
N PRO A 127 -5.54 1.38 -21.52
CA PRO A 127 -6.83 0.93 -21.01
C PRO A 127 -6.82 -0.59 -20.82
N ILE A 128 -7.50 -1.05 -19.77
CA ILE A 128 -7.62 -2.47 -19.46
C ILE A 128 -8.48 -3.12 -20.54
N ARG A 129 -7.88 -4.02 -21.32
CA ARG A 129 -8.54 -4.83 -22.37
C ARG A 129 -8.36 -6.30 -22.04
N CYS A 130 -9.05 -6.75 -21.00
CA CYS A 130 -8.96 -8.14 -20.52
C CYS A 130 -10.37 -8.69 -20.32
N ASP A 131 -10.86 -9.47 -21.29
CA ASP A 131 -12.21 -10.04 -21.25
C ASP A 131 -12.49 -10.86 -19.99
N MET A 132 -11.47 -11.56 -19.46
CA MET A 132 -11.61 -12.34 -18.23
C MET A 132 -11.81 -11.45 -17.01
N PHE A 133 -11.06 -10.34 -16.92
CA PHE A 133 -11.25 -9.32 -15.89
C PHE A 133 -12.67 -8.76 -15.96
N ASP A 134 -13.11 -8.33 -17.14
CA ASP A 134 -14.42 -7.71 -17.32
C ASP A 134 -15.56 -8.67 -16.97
N ARG A 135 -15.50 -9.93 -17.40
CA ARG A 135 -16.52 -10.94 -17.08
C ARG A 135 -16.60 -11.22 -15.58
N LYS A 136 -15.45 -11.39 -14.93
CA LYS A 136 -15.38 -11.70 -13.49
C LYS A 136 -15.81 -10.51 -12.63
N LEU A 137 -15.37 -9.32 -12.98
CA LEU A 137 -15.78 -8.08 -12.31
C LEU A 137 -17.29 -7.87 -12.44
N ASN A 138 -17.84 -7.96 -13.66
CA ASN A 138 -19.29 -7.79 -13.87
C ASN A 138 -20.11 -8.85 -13.11
N SER A 139 -19.67 -10.11 -13.09
CA SER A 139 -20.34 -11.16 -12.32
C SER A 139 -20.33 -10.85 -10.82
N TYR A 140 -19.21 -10.36 -10.30
CA TYR A 140 -19.07 -10.01 -8.88
C TYR A 140 -19.92 -8.81 -8.48
N ILE A 141 -19.93 -7.74 -9.29
CA ILE A 141 -20.75 -6.56 -9.01
C ILE A 141 -22.25 -6.89 -9.06
N ARG A 142 -22.69 -7.72 -10.00
CA ARG A 142 -24.09 -8.19 -10.03
C ARG A 142 -24.46 -8.98 -8.79
N GLU A 143 -23.57 -9.82 -8.28
CA GLU A 143 -23.81 -10.55 -7.03
C GLU A 143 -23.96 -9.60 -5.84
N ILE A 144 -23.15 -8.55 -5.76
CA ILE A 144 -23.23 -7.55 -4.69
C ILE A 144 -24.55 -6.78 -4.76
N ASN A 145 -24.97 -6.37 -5.96
CA ASN A 145 -26.17 -5.56 -6.15
C ASN A 145 -27.48 -6.36 -5.96
N ASN A 146 -27.42 -7.69 -5.94
CA ASN A 146 -28.56 -8.57 -5.72
C ASN A 146 -28.75 -8.97 -4.25
N ARG A 147 -27.90 -8.46 -3.34
CA ARG A 147 -28.01 -8.68 -1.89
C ARG A 147 -28.78 -7.53 -1.24
#